data_AF-A0A954JJN5-F1
#
_entry.id   AF-A0A954JJN5-F1
#
_cell.length_a   1.000
_cell.length_b   1.000
_cell.length_c   1.000
_cell.angle_alpha   90.00
_cell.angle_beta   90.00
_cell.angle_gamma   90.00
#
_symmetry.space_group_name_H-M   'P 1'
#
loop_
_entity.id
_entity.type
_entity.pdbx_description
1 polymer ?
#
loop_
_entity_poly.entity_id
_entity_poly.type
_entity_poly.pdbx_seq_one_letter_code
_entity_poly.pdbx_strand_id
1 'polypeptide(L)'
;MLERNHSVQNYQELHAYVHATLCESENLLPEQFVTQSRMLMAKNQLCGIQFSLHGLRNVRLGAIWTADQNVIYFYNARGERDLKVKLDGRFSVEIAQSA
;
A
#
# COMPACT_ATOMS: atom_id res chain seq x y z
N MET A 1 11.01 -9.71 -9.63
CA MET A 1 10.39 -8.46 -9.18
C MET A 1 9.82 -7.76 -10.41
N LEU A 2 8.50 -7.65 -10.49
CA LEU A 2 7.77 -6.99 -11.58
C LEU A 2 7.73 -5.48 -11.34
N GLU A 3 7.71 -4.70 -12.42
CA GLU A 3 7.58 -3.24 -12.37
C GLU A 3 6.36 -2.79 -13.18
N ARG A 4 5.56 -1.89 -12.59
CA ARG A 4 4.37 -1.29 -13.21
C ARG A 4 4.36 0.22 -12.96
N ASN A 5 3.62 0.94 -13.79
CA ASN A 5 3.26 2.34 -13.53
C ASN A 5 1.75 2.42 -13.29
N HIS A 6 1.33 3.31 -12.40
CA HIS A 6 -0.08 3.56 -12.11
C HIS A 6 -0.31 5.02 -11.75
N SER A 7 -1.52 5.53 -12.00
CA SER A 7 -1.89 6.90 -11.63
C SER A 7 -2.98 6.86 -10.58
N VAL A 8 -2.79 7.59 -9.49
CA VAL A 8 -3.76 7.76 -8.40
C VAL A 8 -3.85 9.23 -8.06
N GLN A 9 -5.06 9.72 -7.80
CA GLN A 9 -5.33 11.14 -7.54
C GLN A 9 -5.42 11.45 -6.05
N ASN A 10 -5.80 10.47 -5.22
CA ASN A 10 -6.03 10.65 -3.79
C ASN A 10 -5.70 9.38 -2.99
N TYR A 11 -5.74 9.52 -1.66
CA TYR A 11 -5.45 8.41 -0.75
C TYR A 11 -6.44 7.25 -0.88
N GLN A 12 -7.72 7.51 -1.14
CA GLN A 12 -8.74 6.49 -1.29
C GLN A 12 -8.48 5.62 -2.53
N GLU A 13 -8.10 6.23 -3.66
CA GLU A 13 -7.68 5.52 -4.87
C GLU A 13 -6.41 4.70 -4.63
N LEU A 14 -5.42 5.26 -3.93
CA LEU A 14 -4.23 4.51 -3.56
C LEU A 14 -4.59 3.30 -2.69
N HIS A 15 -5.42 3.49 -1.66
CA HIS A 15 -5.82 2.43 -0.74
C HIS A 15 -6.59 1.34 -1.48
N ALA A 16 -7.56 1.70 -2.32
CA ALA A 16 -8.32 0.77 -3.15
C ALA A 16 -7.43 -0.01 -4.12
N TYR A 17 -6.49 0.68 -4.78
CA TYR A 17 -5.52 0.05 -5.68
C TYR A 17 -4.64 -0.95 -4.95
N VAL A 18 -4.08 -0.57 -3.80
CA VAL A 18 -3.26 -1.45 -2.97
C VAL A 18 -4.07 -2.65 -2.50
N HIS A 19 -5.30 -2.43 -2.02
CA HIS A 19 -6.19 -3.50 -1.56
C HIS A 19 -6.48 -4.51 -2.68
N ALA A 20 -6.89 -4.03 -3.87
CA ALA A 20 -7.15 -4.89 -5.03
C ALA A 20 -5.90 -5.68 -5.44
N THR A 21 -4.72 -5.03 -5.46
CA THR A 21 -3.46 -5.66 -5.83
C THR A 21 -3.03 -6.74 -4.84
N LEU A 22 -3.19 -6.50 -3.53
CA LEU A 22 -2.90 -7.50 -2.49
C LEU A 22 -3.88 -8.68 -2.55
N CYS A 23 -5.15 -8.43 -2.89
CA CYS A 23 -6.11 -9.52 -3.05
C CYS A 23 -5.80 -10.35 -4.31
N GLU A 24 -5.44 -9.70 -5.42
CA GLU A 24 -5.05 -10.37 -6.66
C GLU A 24 -3.83 -11.28 -6.46
N SER A 25 -2.82 -10.84 -5.69
CA SER A 25 -1.56 -11.58 -5.52
C SER A 25 -1.73 -12.96 -4.89
N GLU A 26 -2.72 -13.14 -4.01
CA GLU A 26 -3.01 -14.41 -3.33
C GLU A 26 -4.41 -14.95 -3.66
N ASN A 27 -5.05 -14.44 -4.72
CA ASN A 27 -6.40 -14.83 -5.16
C ASN A 27 -7.46 -14.78 -4.04
N LEU A 28 -7.41 -13.72 -3.24
CA LEU A 28 -8.32 -13.46 -2.14
C LEU A 28 -9.58 -12.74 -2.63
N LEU A 29 -10.70 -12.97 -1.94
CA LEU A 29 -11.96 -12.26 -2.17
C LEU A 29 -11.91 -10.88 -1.49
N PRO A 30 -11.85 -9.76 -2.24
CA PRO A 30 -11.68 -8.42 -1.67
C PRO A 30 -12.73 -8.07 -0.60
N GLU A 31 -13.96 -8.54 -0.76
CA GLU A 31 -15.08 -8.26 0.14
C GLU A 31 -14.94 -8.94 1.52
N GLN A 32 -14.05 -9.94 1.64
CA GLN A 32 -13.85 -10.69 2.88
C GLN A 32 -12.64 -10.21 3.70
N PHE A 33 -11.83 -9.30 3.15
CA PHE A 33 -10.61 -8.81 3.79
C PHE A 33 -10.62 -7.29 3.86
N VAL A 34 -9.93 -6.74 4.86
CA VAL A 34 -9.77 -5.30 5.02
C VAL A 34 -8.28 -4.98 5.04
N THR A 35 -7.87 -4.07 4.17
CA THR A 35 -6.51 -3.51 4.22
C THR A 35 -6.48 -2.37 5.22
N GLN A 36 -5.64 -2.49 6.23
CA GLN A 36 -5.33 -1.40 7.15
C GLN A 36 -4.15 -0.60 6.60
N SER A 37 -4.12 0.70 6.90
CA SER A 37 -2.99 1.56 6.56
C SER A 37 -2.46 2.28 7.81
N ARG A 38 -1.17 2.60 7.78
CA ARG A 38 -0.49 3.37 8.81
C ARG A 38 0.45 4.36 8.15
N MET A 39 0.32 5.64 8.49
CA MET A 39 1.24 6.67 8.05
C MET A 39 2.61 6.46 8.71
N LEU A 40 3.67 6.57 7.94
CA LEU A 40 5.05 6.52 8.38
C LEU A 40 5.60 7.94 8.42
N MET A 41 6.03 8.36 9.61
CA MET A 41 6.58 9.69 9.85
C MET A 41 8.07 9.58 10.16
N ALA A 42 8.89 10.37 9.50
CA ALA A 42 10.31 10.54 9.80
C ALA A 42 10.59 12.02 10.05
N LYS A 43 11.19 12.38 11.19
CA LYS A 43 11.48 13.77 11.56
C LYS A 43 10.26 14.71 11.39
N ASN A 44 9.07 14.25 11.82
CA ASN A 44 7.80 14.98 11.68
C ASN A 44 7.30 15.20 10.23
N GLN A 45 7.91 14.55 9.24
CA GLN A 45 7.50 14.57 7.84
C GLN A 45 6.95 13.19 7.42
N LEU A 46 5.86 13.18 6.64
CA LEU A 46 5.35 11.96 6.03
C LEU A 46 6.40 11.39 5.07
N CYS A 47 6.90 10.19 5.36
CA CYS A 47 7.87 9.49 4.51
C CYS A 47 7.25 8.32 3.76
N GLY A 48 6.05 7.87 4.16
CA GLY A 48 5.36 6.79 3.47
C GLY A 48 4.08 6.35 4.14
N ILE A 49 3.47 5.32 3.57
CA ILE A 49 2.29 4.65 4.13
C ILE A 49 2.55 3.15 4.07
N GLN A 50 2.41 2.49 5.21
CA GLN A 50 2.38 1.04 5.30
C GLN A 50 0.95 0.56 5.15
N PHE A 51 0.72 -0.42 4.29
CA PHE A 51 -0.54 -1.15 4.15
C PHE A 51 -0.35 -2.58 4.61
N SER A 52 -1.32 -3.11 5.33
CA SER A 52 -1.31 -4.50 5.81
C SER A 52 -2.69 -5.12 5.64
N LEU A 53 -2.73 -6.26 4.95
CA LEU A 53 -3.91 -7.10 4.84
C LEU A 53 -3.68 -8.34 5.72
N HIS A 54 -4.56 -8.52 6.70
CA HIS A 54 -4.52 -9.65 7.62
C HIS A 54 -5.56 -10.68 7.17
N GLY A 55 -5.09 -11.85 6.73
CA GLY A 55 -5.95 -12.96 6.37
C GLY A 55 -6.24 -13.90 7.54
N LEU A 56 -7.34 -14.65 7.43
CA LEU A 56 -7.58 -15.81 8.28
C LEU A 56 -6.42 -16.80 8.05
N ARG A 57 -5.78 -17.27 9.13
CA ARG A 57 -4.58 -18.15 9.14
C ARG A 57 -3.22 -17.46 8.95
N ASN A 58 -3.05 -16.26 9.49
CA ASN A 58 -1.74 -15.59 9.60
C ASN A 58 -1.10 -15.20 8.25
N VAL A 59 -1.91 -15.13 7.19
CA VAL A 59 -1.49 -14.54 5.91
C VAL A 59 -1.27 -13.05 6.16
N ARG A 60 -0.03 -12.60 5.97
CA ARG A 60 0.38 -11.21 6.14
C ARG A 60 0.90 -10.69 4.83
N LEU A 61 0.00 -10.07 4.07
CA LEU A 61 0.35 -9.33 2.87
C LEU A 61 0.57 -7.88 3.23
N GLY A 62 1.53 -7.25 2.58
CA GLY A 62 1.89 -5.88 2.89
C GLY A 62 2.24 -5.09 1.64
N ALA A 63 2.01 -3.79 1.71
CA ALA A 63 2.58 -2.86 0.75
C ALA A 63 3.15 -1.65 1.50
N ILE A 64 4.17 -1.02 0.93
CA ILE A 64 4.76 0.21 1.46
C ILE A 64 4.84 1.21 0.32
N TRP A 65 4.09 2.31 0.44
CA TRP A 65 4.30 3.49 -0.40
C TRP A 65 5.37 4.36 0.23
N THR A 66 6.36 4.78 -0.58
CA THR A 66 7.46 5.65 -0.18
C THR A 66 7.28 7.02 -0.83
N ALA A 67 7.16 8.07 -0.02
CA ALA A 67 6.82 9.42 -0.49
C ALA A 67 7.96 10.10 -1.26
N ASP A 68 9.21 9.74 -0.98
CA ASP A 68 10.41 10.27 -1.63
C ASP A 68 10.55 9.82 -3.08
N GLN A 69 10.31 8.53 -3.34
CA GLN A 69 10.39 7.92 -4.67
C GLN A 69 9.06 7.88 -5.40
N ASN A 70 7.96 8.11 -4.69
CA ASN A 70 6.59 7.92 -5.16
C ASN A 70 6.37 6.52 -5.73
N VAL A 71 6.81 5.51 -4.99
CA VAL A 71 6.79 4.10 -5.38
C VAL A 71 6.08 3.28 -4.31
N ILE A 72 5.33 2.28 -4.74
CA ILE A 72 4.73 1.26 -3.88
C ILE A 72 5.53 -0.03 -4.05
N TYR A 73 5.98 -0.60 -2.94
CA TYR A 73 6.57 -1.93 -2.87
C TYR A 73 5.55 -2.90 -2.28
N PHE A 74 5.22 -3.96 -2.99
CA PHE A 74 4.37 -5.04 -2.50
C PHE A 74 5.22 -6.19 -1.97
N TYR A 75 4.71 -6.84 -0.93
CA TYR A 75 5.34 -7.95 -0.23
C TYR A 75 4.34 -9.11 -0.17
N ASN A 76 4.75 -10.25 -0.69
CA ASN A 76 3.96 -11.48 -0.64
C ASN A 76 3.93 -12.08 0.77
N ALA A 77 3.18 -13.19 0.95
CA ALA A 77 3.06 -13.85 2.25
C ALA A 77 4.40 -14.44 2.79
N ARG A 78 5.44 -14.53 1.95
CA ARG A 78 6.80 -14.94 2.34
C ARG A 78 7.68 -13.76 2.78
N GLY A 79 7.17 -12.52 2.68
CA GLY A 79 7.93 -11.31 2.98
C GLY A 79 8.87 -10.88 1.85
N GLU A 80 8.74 -11.45 0.66
CA GLU A 80 9.57 -11.12 -0.49
C GLU A 80 8.91 -10.01 -1.31
N ARG A 81 9.73 -9.13 -1.90
CA ARG A 81 9.27 -8.09 -2.82
C ARG A 81 9.02 -8.69 -4.20
N ASP A 82 7.76 -8.78 -4.59
CA ASP A 82 7.33 -9.37 -5.86
C ASP A 82 6.95 -8.31 -6.90
N LEU A 83 6.38 -7.19 -6.46
CA LEU A 83 5.90 -6.11 -7.32
C LEU A 83 6.34 -4.73 -6.82
N LYS A 84 6.71 -3.89 -7.78
CA LYS A 84 6.97 -2.46 -7.61
C LYS A 84 6.08 -1.66 -8.54
N VAL A 85 5.42 -0.64 -8.01
CA VAL A 85 4.55 0.24 -8.77
C VAL A 85 5.02 1.67 -8.61
N LYS A 86 5.41 2.33 -9.70
CA LYS A 86 5.70 3.76 -9.69
C LYS A 86 4.41 4.54 -9.92
N LEU A 87 4.21 5.60 -9.14
CA LEU A 87 3.04 6.45 -9.29
C LEU A 87 3.36 7.65 -10.19
N ASP A 88 2.54 7.86 -11.22
CA ASP A 88 2.74 8.88 -12.26
C ASP A 88 2.22 10.28 -11.85
N GLY A 89 1.79 10.45 -10.61
CA GLY A 89 1.32 11.73 -10.05
C GLY A 89 1.66 11.88 -8.58
N ARG A 90 1.80 13.12 -8.11
CA ARG A 90 1.92 13.42 -6.67
C ARG A 90 0.53 13.66 -6.11
N PHE A 91 0.12 12.86 -5.13
CA PHE A 91 -1.08 13.12 -4.34
C PHE A 91 -0.65 13.51 -2.93
N SER A 92 -1.37 14.47 -2.34
CA SER A 92 -1.18 14.91 -0.96
C SER A 92 -2.03 14.06 -0.03
N VAL A 93 -1.41 13.52 1.01
CA VAL A 93 -2.11 12.83 2.09
C VAL A 93 -2.37 13.84 3.18
N GLU A 94 -3.62 14.22 3.37
CA GLU A 94 -4.02 15.08 4.48
C GLU A 94 -3.91 14.26 5.78
N ILE A 95 -2.97 14.65 6.64
CA ILE A 95 -2.84 14.05 7.97
C ILE A 95 -3.96 14.63 8.83
N ALA A 96 -5.08 13.92 8.93
CA ALA A 96 -6.06 14.22 9.97
C ALA A 96 -5.43 13.90 11.33
N GLN A 97 -4.83 14.91 11.97
CA GLN A 97 -4.36 14.83 13.34
C GLN A 97 -5.55 14.52 14.24
N SER A 98 -5.64 13.28 14.72
CA SER A 98 -6.50 12.98 15.87
C SER A 98 -5.84 13.60 17.09
N ALA A 99 -6.42 14.70 17.56
CA ALA A 99 -6.10 15.36 18.84
C ALA A 99 -6.50 14.49 20.03
#